data_AF-A0A3P1SE19-F1
#
_entry.id   AF-A0A3P1SE19-F1
#
_cell.length_a   1.000
_cell.length_b   1.000
_cell.length_c   1.000
_cell.angle_alpha   90.00
_cell.angle_beta   90.00
_cell.angle_gamma   90.00
#
_symmetry.space_group_name_H-M   'P 1'
#
loop_
_entity.id
_entity.type
_entity.pdbx_description
1 polymer ?
#
loop_
_entity_poly.entity_id
_entity_poly.type
_entity_poly.pdbx_seq_one_letter_code
_entity_poly.pdbx_strand_id
1 'polypeptide(L)'
;MLKAARRQALWSVTIGAIVLAGCTATEAEDTSRKQEPVAESAAQSSAAEVTFDPSRMPIFSDELPVKDRKQWTLPTDPYFDHRDWELETAAQVLMRVECMNQRGFTEEKMHLVPFAPRSESYGPGGERLFNEELAGKYGYRLAPDPSQVPGVPYRDPQSESHEQRMADSECDLIARARFDGISVEEWKKRNYEAAPGTDSGDASFLGSEADMALEVLEAQATVGSQLNRLHADRQAPALVAAAGRWNECMQPLGIPDLPDQPWDVTSVHALPESLQERWVSFDDSSSPNADAASADEIAVAVHDAQCRESSGWNEELYEAEWAIREEFVTAHREELRSQFDGRAEKAARALQILAEYGYK
;
A
#
# COMPACT_ATOMS: atom_id res chain seq x y z
N MET A 1 15.20 -43.14 -18.35
CA MET A 1 14.88 -44.46 -18.96
C MET A 1 14.20 -45.33 -17.92
N LEU A 2 13.11 -45.98 -18.34
CA LEU A 2 12.21 -46.84 -17.56
C LEU A 2 12.94 -47.94 -16.75
N LYS A 3 12.40 -48.30 -15.56
CA LYS A 3 11.52 -49.48 -15.42
C LYS A 3 11.03 -49.69 -13.98
N ALA A 4 9.71 -49.79 -13.88
CA ALA A 4 8.96 -50.34 -12.76
C ALA A 4 9.07 -51.87 -12.67
N ALA A 5 8.79 -52.45 -11.50
CA ALA A 5 8.30 -53.82 -11.38
C ALA A 5 7.43 -53.99 -10.12
N ARG A 6 6.12 -54.14 -10.37
CA ARG A 6 5.08 -54.68 -9.47
C ARG A 6 5.37 -56.13 -9.09
N ARG A 7 4.88 -56.57 -7.93
CA ARG A 7 4.43 -57.95 -7.70
C ARG A 7 2.99 -57.94 -7.19
N GLN A 8 2.13 -58.67 -7.91
CA GLN A 8 0.75 -59.02 -7.55
C GLN A 8 0.72 -60.44 -6.97
N ALA A 9 -0.25 -60.72 -6.10
CA ALA A 9 -0.83 -62.06 -5.96
C ALA A 9 -2.33 -61.94 -5.56
N LEU A 10 -3.16 -62.52 -6.43
CA LEU A 10 -4.59 -62.87 -6.34
C LEU A 10 -4.83 -63.94 -5.25
N TRP A 11 -6.02 -64.36 -4.75
CA TRP A 11 -7.47 -64.17 -4.89
C TRP A 11 -8.13 -65.02 -3.79
N SER A 12 -9.37 -64.74 -3.37
CA SER A 12 -10.51 -65.70 -3.42
C SER A 12 -11.81 -65.13 -2.87
N VAL A 13 -12.88 -65.57 -3.53
CA VAL A 13 -14.28 -65.15 -3.51
C VAL A 13 -15.12 -66.02 -2.58
N THR A 14 -16.17 -65.46 -1.97
CA THR A 14 -17.38 -66.25 -1.63
C THR A 14 -18.65 -65.45 -1.92
N ILE A 15 -19.53 -66.04 -2.73
CA ILE A 15 -20.89 -65.60 -3.07
C ILE A 15 -21.87 -66.43 -2.22
N GLY A 16 -22.95 -65.81 -1.74
CA GLY A 16 -24.12 -66.49 -1.20
C GLY A 16 -25.35 -65.57 -1.26
N ALA A 17 -26.39 -66.01 -1.96
CA ALA A 17 -27.56 -65.24 -2.36
C ALA A 17 -28.87 -65.88 -1.83
N ILE A 18 -30.00 -65.17 -2.04
CA ILE A 18 -31.40 -65.66 -2.23
C ILE A 18 -32.23 -65.93 -0.94
N VAL A 19 -33.53 -65.59 -0.72
CA VAL A 19 -34.63 -64.89 -1.45
C VAL A 19 -35.89 -64.77 -0.51
N LEU A 20 -36.69 -63.71 -0.73
CA LEU A 20 -38.15 -63.47 -0.57
C LEU A 20 -39.04 -64.14 0.52
N ALA A 21 -39.91 -63.31 1.14
CA ALA A 21 -41.38 -63.49 1.17
C ALA A 21 -42.08 -62.21 1.70
N GLY A 22 -43.19 -61.81 1.07
CA GLY A 22 -43.98 -60.62 1.40
C GLY A 22 -45.41 -60.90 1.92
N CYS A 23 -46.19 -59.81 1.99
CA CYS A 23 -47.63 -59.66 2.33
C CYS A 23 -47.94 -59.61 3.85
N THR A 24 -48.59 -58.58 4.42
CA THR A 24 -49.91 -58.00 4.08
C THR A 24 -50.08 -56.55 4.63
N ALA A 25 -50.90 -55.74 3.96
CA ALA A 25 -51.42 -54.41 4.37
C ALA A 25 -52.50 -54.56 5.49
N THR A 26 -52.85 -53.59 6.35
CA THR A 26 -53.54 -52.27 6.23
C THR A 26 -53.76 -51.81 7.71
N GLU A 27 -53.54 -50.58 8.20
CA GLU A 27 -54.32 -49.31 8.17
C GLU A 27 -53.50 -48.33 9.07
N ALA A 28 -53.00 -47.20 8.58
CA ALA A 28 -53.63 -45.86 8.62
C ALA A 28 -53.89 -45.29 10.03
N GLU A 29 -52.91 -44.55 10.58
CA GLU A 29 -53.05 -43.22 11.22
C GLU A 29 -51.72 -42.86 11.91
N ASP A 30 -50.88 -42.01 11.29
CA ASP A 30 -50.14 -41.02 12.09
C ASP A 30 -49.78 -39.79 11.25
N THR A 31 -49.80 -38.68 11.96
CA THR A 31 -49.87 -37.30 11.54
C THR A 31 -48.66 -36.80 10.73
N SER A 32 -49.00 -35.90 9.82
CA SER A 32 -48.16 -35.25 8.82
C SER A 32 -47.02 -34.41 9.44
N ARG A 33 -45.77 -34.73 9.11
CA ARG A 33 -44.66 -33.76 9.11
C ARG A 33 -44.16 -33.63 7.67
N LYS A 34 -44.65 -32.60 6.97
CA LYS A 34 -44.12 -32.18 5.68
C LYS A 34 -42.73 -31.61 5.86
N GLN A 35 -41.84 -32.04 4.97
CA GLN A 35 -40.47 -31.60 4.79
C GLN A 35 -40.52 -30.37 3.87
N GLU A 36 -40.18 -29.19 4.39
CA GLU A 36 -40.05 -27.96 3.60
C GLU A 36 -38.63 -27.82 3.00
N PRO A 37 -38.51 -27.18 1.83
CA PRO A 37 -37.29 -27.19 1.03
C PRO A 37 -36.20 -26.32 1.64
N VAL A 38 -34.95 -26.77 1.46
CA VAL A 38 -33.74 -26.04 1.81
C VAL A 38 -33.72 -24.73 1.02
N ALA A 39 -33.89 -23.62 1.74
CA ALA A 39 -33.69 -22.28 1.21
C ALA A 39 -32.21 -22.07 0.93
N GLU A 40 -31.92 -21.88 -0.34
CA GLU A 40 -30.69 -21.32 -0.89
C GLU A 40 -30.39 -20.00 -0.17
N SER A 41 -29.37 -20.02 0.70
CA SER A 41 -28.90 -18.84 1.41
C SER A 41 -28.23 -17.93 0.40
N ALA A 42 -29.02 -17.05 -0.22
CA ALA A 42 -28.54 -15.88 -0.91
C ALA A 42 -27.66 -15.08 0.06
N ALA A 43 -26.35 -15.24 -0.08
CA ALA A 43 -25.36 -14.35 0.51
C ALA A 43 -25.58 -12.97 -0.12
N GLN A 44 -26.42 -12.17 0.52
CA GLN A 44 -26.57 -10.77 0.21
C GLN A 44 -25.23 -10.10 0.46
N SER A 45 -24.69 -9.54 -0.63
CA SER A 45 -23.63 -8.54 -0.61
C SER A 45 -23.96 -7.48 0.44
N SER A 46 -23.33 -7.54 1.61
CA SER A 46 -23.23 -6.38 2.48
C SER A 46 -22.06 -5.56 1.96
N ALA A 47 -22.36 -4.56 1.14
CA ALA A 47 -21.51 -3.40 1.07
C ALA A 47 -21.31 -2.95 2.52
N ALA A 48 -20.10 -3.09 3.05
CA ALA A 48 -19.75 -2.47 4.31
C ALA A 48 -20.14 -0.99 4.18
N GLU A 49 -20.89 -0.46 5.15
CA GLU A 49 -21.15 0.98 5.23
C GLU A 49 -19.79 1.67 5.21
N VAL A 50 -19.44 2.24 4.06
CA VAL A 50 -18.28 3.11 3.92
C VAL A 50 -18.63 4.33 4.75
N THR A 51 -18.14 4.39 5.99
CA THR A 51 -18.29 5.58 6.83
C THR A 51 -17.46 6.68 6.19
N PHE A 52 -18.13 7.55 5.45
CA PHE A 52 -17.55 8.78 4.92
C PHE A 52 -16.93 9.58 6.08
N ASP A 53 -15.61 9.74 6.02
CA ASP A 53 -14.87 10.58 6.95
C ASP A 53 -14.52 11.90 6.25
N PRO A 54 -15.20 13.02 6.57
CA PRO A 54 -14.92 14.31 5.93
C PRO A 54 -13.49 14.83 6.18
N SER A 55 -12.76 14.29 7.17
CA SER A 55 -11.33 14.60 7.36
C SER A 55 -10.44 14.02 6.24
N ARG A 56 -11.01 13.17 5.38
CA ARG A 56 -10.40 12.59 4.17
C ARG A 56 -10.43 13.51 2.96
N MET A 57 -11.23 14.58 3.00
CA MET A 57 -11.19 15.57 1.93
C MET A 57 -9.79 16.19 1.92
N PRO A 58 -9.13 16.26 0.75
CA PRO A 58 -7.82 16.88 0.68
C PRO A 58 -7.94 18.31 1.19
N ILE A 59 -7.01 18.71 2.04
CA ILE A 59 -6.99 20.08 2.56
C ILE A 59 -6.21 20.90 1.56
N PHE A 60 -6.97 21.64 0.76
CA PHE A 60 -6.43 22.63 -0.13
C PHE A 60 -6.31 23.96 0.64
N SER A 61 -5.15 24.20 1.25
CA SER A 61 -4.76 25.51 1.78
C SER A 61 -3.39 25.92 1.28
N ASP A 62 -3.27 27.19 0.85
CA ASP A 62 -1.96 27.81 0.61
C ASP A 62 -1.29 28.23 1.92
N GLU A 63 -2.00 28.27 3.05
CA GLU A 63 -1.41 28.62 4.34
C GLU A 63 -0.52 27.50 4.87
N LEU A 64 0.54 27.88 5.59
CA LEU A 64 1.38 26.91 6.29
C LEU A 64 0.52 26.14 7.31
N PRO A 65 0.66 24.81 7.39
CA PRO A 65 -0.06 24.02 8.38
C PRO A 65 0.38 24.40 9.79
N VAL A 66 -0.39 23.98 10.79
CA VAL A 66 0.04 24.09 12.18
C VAL A 66 1.12 23.04 12.45
N LYS A 67 2.22 23.44 13.11
CA LYS A 67 3.26 22.50 13.58
C LYS A 67 2.64 21.42 14.45
N ASP A 68 2.84 20.15 14.06
CA ASP A 68 2.48 18.98 14.85
C ASP A 68 3.53 17.87 14.64
N ARG A 69 4.46 17.76 15.61
CA ARG A 69 5.50 16.73 15.60
C ARG A 69 4.94 15.32 15.74
N LYS A 70 3.79 15.13 16.40
CA LYS A 70 3.21 13.80 16.60
C LYS A 70 2.68 13.21 15.30
N GLN A 71 2.17 14.06 14.43
CA GLN A 71 1.69 13.70 13.09
C GLN A 71 2.75 13.96 12.00
N TRP A 72 3.96 14.38 12.40
CA TRP A 72 5.03 14.80 11.50
C TRP A 72 4.56 15.77 10.40
N THR A 73 3.70 16.71 10.78
CA THR A 73 3.12 17.67 9.84
C THR A 73 4.17 18.66 9.39
N LEU A 74 4.34 18.81 8.07
CA LEU A 74 5.38 19.63 7.46
C LEU A 74 4.80 20.67 6.48
N PRO A 75 5.51 21.79 6.22
CA PRO A 75 5.05 22.87 5.34
C PRO A 75 4.66 22.44 3.92
N THR A 76 5.24 21.35 3.42
CA THR A 76 4.97 20.81 2.09
C THR A 76 3.76 19.89 2.03
N ASP A 77 3.17 19.51 3.17
CA ASP A 77 2.05 18.58 3.22
C ASP A 77 0.86 19.02 2.36
N PRO A 78 0.44 20.30 2.33
CA PRO A 78 -0.65 20.74 1.44
C PRO A 78 -0.34 20.57 -0.05
N TYR A 79 0.94 20.45 -0.43
CA TYR A 79 1.41 20.26 -1.81
C TYR A 79 1.71 18.80 -2.15
N PHE A 80 1.84 17.92 -1.13
CA PHE A 80 2.10 16.48 -1.25
C PHE A 80 1.06 15.57 -0.58
N ASP A 81 -0.08 16.12 -0.18
CA ASP A 81 -1.10 15.39 0.56
C ASP A 81 -1.59 14.12 -0.16
N HIS A 82 -1.16 12.94 0.29
CA HIS A 82 -1.52 11.65 -0.32
C HIS A 82 -3.04 11.40 -0.46
N ARG A 83 -3.91 12.18 0.20
CA ARG A 83 -5.38 12.02 0.10
C ARG A 83 -5.92 12.23 -1.31
N ASP A 84 -5.39 13.18 -2.08
CA ASP A 84 -5.87 13.40 -3.45
C ASP A 84 -5.45 12.26 -4.40
N TRP A 85 -4.23 11.74 -4.21
CA TRP A 85 -3.74 10.57 -4.92
C TRP A 85 -4.53 9.30 -4.58
N GLU A 86 -4.88 9.09 -3.31
CA GLU A 86 -5.74 7.98 -2.88
C GLU A 86 -7.11 8.05 -3.57
N LEU A 87 -7.72 9.24 -3.66
CA LEU A 87 -8.98 9.46 -4.36
C LEU A 87 -8.86 9.23 -5.88
N GLU A 88 -7.82 9.79 -6.50
CA GLU A 88 -7.52 9.57 -7.93
C GLU A 88 -7.36 8.06 -8.22
N THR A 89 -6.58 7.37 -7.40
CA THR A 89 -6.32 5.93 -7.54
C THR A 89 -7.60 5.12 -7.36
N ALA A 90 -8.41 5.42 -6.34
CA ALA A 90 -9.68 4.74 -6.12
C ALA A 90 -10.65 4.90 -7.31
N ALA A 91 -10.74 6.11 -7.87
CA ALA A 91 -11.55 6.38 -9.06
C ALA A 91 -11.03 5.62 -10.30
N GLN A 92 -9.72 5.58 -10.52
CA GLN A 92 -9.10 4.86 -11.64
C GLN A 92 -9.29 3.35 -11.51
N VAL A 93 -9.05 2.77 -10.33
CA VAL A 93 -9.28 1.34 -10.05
C VAL A 93 -10.73 0.96 -10.32
N LEU A 94 -11.68 1.78 -9.89
CA LEU A 94 -13.10 1.54 -10.12
C LEU A 94 -13.46 1.50 -11.61
N MET A 95 -12.94 2.45 -12.40
CA MET A 95 -13.12 2.45 -13.86
C MET A 95 -12.46 1.24 -14.54
N ARG A 96 -11.29 0.82 -14.05
CA ARG A 96 -10.59 -0.39 -14.54
C ARG A 96 -11.41 -1.65 -14.26
N VAL A 97 -11.91 -1.82 -13.04
CA VAL A 97 -12.77 -2.95 -12.64
C VAL A 97 -14.01 -3.03 -13.51
N GLU A 98 -14.67 -1.90 -13.77
CA GLU A 98 -15.85 -1.86 -14.65
C GLU A 98 -15.50 -2.28 -16.09
N CYS A 99 -14.38 -1.81 -16.63
CA CYS A 99 -13.91 -2.22 -17.95
C CYS A 99 -13.62 -3.73 -18.03
N MET A 100 -12.97 -4.29 -16.99
CA MET A 100 -12.69 -5.72 -16.89
C MET A 100 -13.97 -6.55 -16.83
N ASN A 101 -14.95 -6.12 -16.03
CA ASN A 101 -16.26 -6.77 -15.93
C ASN A 101 -17.00 -6.78 -17.28
N GLN A 102 -16.97 -5.66 -18.02
CA GLN A 102 -17.57 -5.57 -19.36
C GLN A 102 -16.90 -6.50 -20.38
N ARG A 103 -15.62 -6.85 -20.17
CA ARG A 103 -14.86 -7.80 -20.98
C ARG A 103 -15.02 -9.26 -20.54
N GLY A 104 -15.85 -9.52 -19.52
CA GLY A 104 -16.17 -10.86 -19.05
C GLY A 104 -15.31 -11.36 -17.87
N PHE A 105 -14.41 -10.53 -17.33
CA PHE A 105 -13.58 -10.83 -16.16
C PHE A 105 -14.30 -10.43 -14.86
N THR A 106 -15.41 -11.09 -14.54
CA THR A 106 -16.33 -10.71 -13.45
C THR A 106 -15.81 -10.94 -12.04
N GLU A 107 -14.67 -11.62 -11.91
CA GLU A 107 -13.98 -11.82 -10.63
C GLU A 107 -13.10 -10.62 -10.24
N GLU A 108 -12.97 -9.61 -11.11
CA GLU A 108 -12.30 -8.36 -10.76
C GLU A 108 -13.13 -7.58 -9.74
N LYS A 109 -12.51 -7.25 -8.60
CA LYS A 109 -13.15 -6.53 -7.51
C LYS A 109 -12.30 -5.34 -7.12
N MET A 110 -12.99 -4.31 -6.65
CA MET A 110 -12.32 -3.16 -6.05
C MET A 110 -11.56 -3.63 -4.81
N HIS A 111 -10.25 -3.40 -4.78
CA HIS A 111 -9.36 -3.76 -3.66
C HIS A 111 -9.07 -2.58 -2.74
N LEU A 112 -9.45 -1.36 -3.16
CA LEU A 112 -9.34 -0.13 -2.39
C LEU A 112 -10.72 0.34 -1.96
N VAL A 113 -10.90 0.65 -0.69
CA VAL A 113 -12.13 1.26 -0.17
C VAL A 113 -11.99 2.78 -0.27
N PRO A 114 -12.75 3.47 -1.15
CA PRO A 114 -12.75 4.92 -1.18
C PRO A 114 -13.11 5.50 0.18
N PHE A 115 -12.47 6.61 0.57
CA PHE A 115 -12.73 7.32 1.84
C PHE A 115 -12.38 6.55 3.11
N ALA A 116 -11.75 5.38 3.02
CA ALA A 116 -11.28 4.67 4.20
C ALA A 116 -10.25 5.50 4.99
N PRO A 117 -10.17 5.30 6.32
CA PRO A 117 -9.11 5.89 7.10
C PRO A 117 -7.72 5.53 6.55
N ARG A 118 -6.77 6.46 6.63
CA ARG A 118 -5.35 6.22 6.37
C ARG A 118 -4.82 5.39 7.52
N SER A 119 -3.87 4.52 7.20
CA SER A 119 -3.11 3.78 8.19
C SER A 119 -2.54 4.73 9.27
N GLU A 120 -2.63 4.31 10.52
CA GLU A 120 -2.06 5.04 11.67
C GLU A 120 -0.53 5.25 11.54
N SER A 121 0.12 4.54 10.62
CA SER A 121 1.57 4.64 10.36
C SER A 121 2.00 5.83 9.51
N TYR A 122 1.08 6.68 9.04
CA TYR A 122 1.43 7.78 8.13
C TYR A 122 0.84 9.13 8.55
N GLY A 123 1.66 10.17 8.50
CA GLY A 123 1.26 11.56 8.70
C GLY A 123 0.51 12.15 7.49
N PRO A 124 0.06 13.42 7.56
CA PRO A 124 -0.68 14.08 6.49
C PRO A 124 0.04 14.11 5.15
N GLY A 125 1.35 14.39 5.14
CA GLY A 125 2.21 14.38 3.95
C GLY A 125 2.68 12.99 3.48
N GLY A 126 2.21 11.89 4.09
CA GLY A 126 2.64 10.53 3.75
C GLY A 126 3.93 10.07 4.43
N GLU A 127 4.51 10.90 5.29
CA GLU A 127 5.69 10.53 6.08
C GLU A 127 5.37 9.39 7.04
N ARG A 128 6.26 8.39 7.14
CA ARG A 128 6.06 7.26 8.05
C ARG A 128 6.26 7.72 9.50
N LEU A 129 5.24 7.52 10.32
CA LEU A 129 5.26 7.81 11.75
C LEU A 129 5.94 6.68 12.52
N PHE A 130 6.82 7.05 13.45
CA PHE A 130 7.43 6.12 14.40
C PHE A 130 7.53 6.77 15.78
N ASN A 131 6.77 6.24 16.73
CA ASN A 131 6.70 6.70 18.10
C ASN A 131 6.41 5.52 19.03
N GLU A 132 6.48 5.74 20.35
CA GLU A 132 6.33 4.69 21.35
C GLU A 132 4.98 3.94 21.24
N GLU A 133 3.89 4.67 20.94
CA GLU A 133 2.56 4.08 20.81
C GLU A 133 2.48 3.12 19.61
N LEU A 134 2.93 3.58 18.43
CA LEU A 134 2.92 2.78 17.22
C LEU A 134 3.91 1.62 17.30
N ALA A 135 5.10 1.84 17.87
CA ALA A 135 6.08 0.79 18.10
C ALA A 135 5.53 -0.29 19.04
N GLY A 136 4.77 0.10 20.08
CA GLY A 136 4.10 -0.82 20.99
C GLY A 136 3.01 -1.67 20.33
N LYS A 137 2.34 -1.13 19.30
CA LYS A 137 1.28 -1.83 18.54
C LYS A 137 1.83 -2.71 17.42
N TYR A 138 2.83 -2.22 16.68
CA TYR A 138 3.22 -2.76 15.38
C TYR A 138 4.73 -3.06 15.23
N GLY A 139 5.55 -2.79 16.25
CA GLY A 139 7.00 -2.94 16.13
C GLY A 139 7.57 -2.02 15.03
N TYR A 140 8.35 -2.59 14.10
CA TYR A 140 8.83 -1.89 12.90
C TYR A 140 7.95 -2.16 11.68
N ARG A 141 6.76 -2.73 11.84
CA ARG A 141 5.79 -2.96 10.75
C ARG A 141 4.87 -1.76 10.58
N LEU A 142 4.14 -1.73 9.47
CA LEU A 142 3.09 -0.74 9.26
C LEU A 142 1.79 -1.25 9.91
N ALA A 143 1.00 -0.30 10.42
CA ALA A 143 -0.36 -0.57 10.82
C ALA A 143 -1.17 -1.03 9.59
N PRO A 144 -2.12 -1.97 9.75
CA PRO A 144 -3.01 -2.37 8.68
C PRO A 144 -3.60 -1.15 7.98
N ASP A 145 -3.52 -1.14 6.65
CA ASP A 145 -4.10 -0.06 5.85
C ASP A 145 -5.62 -0.27 5.73
N PRO A 146 -6.45 0.59 6.35
CA PRO A 146 -7.90 0.45 6.32
C PRO A 146 -8.49 0.59 4.90
N SER A 147 -7.74 1.17 3.97
CA SER A 147 -8.15 1.25 2.56
C SER A 147 -8.06 -0.10 1.84
N GLN A 148 -7.24 -1.03 2.32
CA GLN A 148 -7.14 -2.36 1.75
C GLN A 148 -8.30 -3.22 2.23
N VAL A 149 -9.01 -3.88 1.30
CA VAL A 149 -10.08 -4.81 1.67
C VAL A 149 -9.47 -6.07 2.30
N PRO A 150 -9.77 -6.38 3.58
CA PRO A 150 -9.20 -7.56 4.24
C PRO A 150 -9.59 -8.86 3.52
N GLY A 151 -8.62 -9.74 3.29
CA GLY A 151 -8.87 -11.06 2.70
C GLY A 151 -9.08 -11.07 1.18
N VAL A 152 -8.85 -9.96 0.47
CA VAL A 152 -8.59 -10.00 -0.97
C VAL A 152 -7.11 -10.32 -1.13
N PRO A 153 -6.72 -11.56 -1.45
CA PRO A 153 -5.30 -11.89 -1.60
C PRO A 153 -4.69 -11.03 -2.70
N TYR A 154 -3.43 -10.63 -2.51
CA TYR A 154 -2.62 -10.08 -3.59
C TYR A 154 -2.73 -11.01 -4.79
N ARG A 155 -3.31 -10.50 -5.88
CA ARG A 155 -3.47 -11.29 -7.09
C ARG A 155 -2.14 -11.30 -7.80
N ASP A 156 -1.44 -12.44 -7.75
CA ASP A 156 -0.20 -12.63 -8.48
C ASP A 156 -0.48 -12.46 -9.99
N PRO A 157 0.07 -11.42 -10.65
CA PRO A 157 -0.13 -11.22 -12.08
C PRO A 157 0.33 -12.43 -12.90
N GLN A 158 1.30 -13.21 -12.42
CA GLN A 158 1.77 -14.42 -13.10
C GLN A 158 0.78 -15.59 -13.03
N SER A 159 -0.16 -15.55 -12.08
CA SER A 159 -1.24 -16.54 -11.98
C SER A 159 -2.38 -16.29 -12.99
N GLU A 160 -2.39 -15.12 -13.65
CA GLU A 160 -3.42 -14.73 -14.61
C GLU A 160 -3.14 -15.24 -16.03
N SER A 161 -4.21 -15.47 -16.80
CA SER A 161 -4.08 -15.80 -18.21
C SER A 161 -3.43 -14.61 -18.96
N HIS A 162 -2.73 -14.91 -20.06
CA HIS A 162 -2.20 -13.85 -20.92
C HIS A 162 -3.30 -12.90 -21.43
N GLU A 163 -4.48 -13.43 -21.73
CA GLU A 163 -5.64 -12.65 -22.16
C GLU A 163 -6.12 -11.68 -21.08
N GLN A 164 -6.19 -12.14 -19.83
CA GLN A 164 -6.58 -11.32 -18.68
C GLN A 164 -5.56 -10.20 -18.43
N ARG A 165 -4.26 -10.51 -18.46
CA ARG A 165 -3.21 -9.48 -18.29
C ARG A 165 -3.25 -8.40 -19.37
N MET A 166 -3.47 -8.80 -20.63
CA MET A 166 -3.61 -7.84 -21.73
C MET A 166 -4.87 -6.99 -21.56
N ALA A 167 -5.98 -7.60 -21.15
CA ALA A 167 -7.21 -6.87 -20.90
C ALA A 167 -7.08 -5.88 -19.75
N ASP A 168 -6.41 -6.27 -18.65
CA ASP A 168 -6.16 -5.41 -17.48
C ASP A 168 -5.30 -4.21 -17.87
N SER A 169 -4.18 -4.44 -18.57
CA SER A 169 -3.31 -3.35 -19.05
C SER A 169 -4.04 -2.36 -19.96
N GLU A 170 -4.88 -2.85 -20.87
CA GLU A 170 -5.70 -1.97 -21.71
C GLU A 170 -6.77 -1.22 -20.91
N CYS A 171 -7.43 -1.88 -19.98
CA CYS A 171 -8.44 -1.25 -19.12
C CYS A 171 -7.83 -0.20 -18.18
N ASP A 172 -6.61 -0.41 -17.69
CA ASP A 172 -5.87 0.58 -16.90
C ASP A 172 -5.58 1.84 -17.73
N LEU A 173 -5.11 1.69 -18.96
CA LEU A 173 -4.89 2.81 -19.88
C LEU A 173 -6.18 3.57 -20.21
N ILE A 174 -7.28 2.84 -20.45
CA ILE A 174 -8.61 3.46 -20.69
C ILE A 174 -9.06 4.24 -19.44
N ALA A 175 -8.90 3.66 -18.25
CA ALA A 175 -9.28 4.31 -17.00
C ALA A 175 -8.50 5.61 -16.77
N ARG A 176 -7.17 5.59 -16.94
CA ARG A 176 -6.30 6.78 -16.81
C ARG A 176 -6.64 7.87 -17.83
N ALA A 177 -6.82 7.51 -19.10
CA ALA A 177 -7.19 8.45 -20.14
C ALA A 177 -8.58 9.08 -19.88
N ARG A 178 -9.55 8.27 -19.46
CA ARG A 178 -10.90 8.73 -19.10
C ARG A 178 -10.89 9.64 -17.86
N PHE A 179 -10.04 9.35 -16.88
CA PHE A 179 -9.84 10.19 -15.71
C PHE A 179 -9.39 11.59 -16.13
N ASP A 180 -8.32 11.65 -16.94
CA ASP A 180 -7.74 12.88 -17.50
C ASP A 180 -8.63 13.57 -18.55
N GLY A 181 -9.72 12.95 -18.97
CA GLY A 181 -10.64 13.50 -19.97
C GLY A 181 -10.08 13.55 -21.39
N ILE A 182 -9.08 12.72 -21.70
CA ILE A 182 -8.38 12.67 -22.99
C ILE A 182 -8.49 11.28 -23.64
N SER A 183 -8.05 11.17 -24.90
CA SER A 183 -7.98 9.87 -25.57
C SER A 183 -6.81 9.01 -25.06
N VAL A 184 -6.90 7.69 -25.19
CA VAL A 184 -5.80 6.77 -24.83
C VAL A 184 -4.53 7.09 -25.61
N GLU A 185 -4.64 7.43 -26.89
CA GLU A 185 -3.47 7.77 -27.72
C GLU A 185 -2.83 9.09 -27.30
N GLU A 186 -3.64 10.09 -26.95
CA GLU A 186 -3.13 11.35 -26.38
C GLU A 186 -2.49 11.14 -25.01
N TRP A 187 -3.09 10.29 -24.17
CA TRP A 187 -2.53 9.93 -22.87
C TRP A 187 -1.18 9.23 -23.02
N LYS A 188 -1.07 8.23 -23.92
CA LYS A 188 0.20 7.56 -24.23
C LYS A 188 1.24 8.55 -24.75
N LYS A 189 0.85 9.43 -25.67
CA LYS A 189 1.74 10.47 -26.20
C LYS A 189 2.27 11.37 -25.09
N ARG A 190 1.41 11.84 -24.19
CA ARG A 190 1.82 12.72 -23.08
C ARG A 190 2.80 12.03 -22.12
N ASN A 191 2.61 10.74 -21.85
CA ASN A 191 3.33 10.04 -20.77
C ASN A 191 4.49 9.16 -21.25
N TYR A 192 4.52 8.71 -22.52
CA TYR A 192 5.57 7.82 -23.05
C TYR A 192 6.46 8.48 -24.11
N GLU A 193 5.96 9.40 -24.93
CA GLU A 193 6.81 10.08 -25.94
C GLU A 193 7.74 11.15 -25.32
N ALA A 194 7.58 11.44 -24.02
CA ALA A 194 8.45 12.35 -23.26
C ALA A 194 9.67 11.65 -22.61
N ALA A 195 9.80 10.33 -22.70
CA ALA A 195 10.98 9.60 -22.23
C ALA A 195 11.96 9.36 -23.38
N PRO A 196 13.05 10.15 -23.53
CA PRO A 196 14.09 9.80 -24.48
C PRO A 196 14.77 8.49 -24.01
N GLY A 197 14.54 7.38 -24.73
CA GLY A 197 15.46 6.25 -24.72
C GLY A 197 14.98 4.89 -24.20
N THR A 198 13.69 4.66 -23.95
CA THR A 198 13.23 3.28 -23.65
C THR A 198 12.63 2.62 -24.89
N ASP A 199 13.46 2.39 -25.90
CA ASP A 199 13.21 1.26 -26.80
C ASP A 199 13.66 0.01 -26.02
N SER A 200 12.71 -0.88 -25.77
CA SER A 200 12.84 -2.04 -24.89
C SER A 200 13.84 -3.07 -25.45
N GLY A 201 15.14 -2.84 -25.25
CA GLY A 201 16.12 -3.78 -25.76
C GLY A 201 17.60 -3.55 -25.49
N ASP A 202 18.04 -2.83 -24.44
CA ASP A 202 19.37 -3.10 -23.85
C ASP A 202 19.57 -2.37 -22.49
N ALA A 203 19.21 -3.00 -21.38
CA ALA A 203 19.49 -2.48 -20.04
C ALA A 203 20.87 -2.92 -19.55
N SER A 204 21.93 -2.65 -20.33
CA SER A 204 23.29 -3.05 -19.96
C SER A 204 24.39 -2.05 -20.34
N PHE A 205 24.22 -0.77 -20.00
CA PHE A 205 25.38 0.14 -19.96
C PHE A 205 25.15 1.38 -19.06
N LEU A 206 25.38 1.28 -17.74
CA LEU A 206 25.38 2.46 -16.87
C LEU A 206 26.62 2.46 -15.98
N GLY A 207 27.64 3.21 -16.43
CA GLY A 207 28.82 3.54 -15.63
C GLY A 207 29.28 4.99 -15.76
N SER A 208 28.75 5.78 -16.71
CA SER A 208 29.18 7.17 -16.92
C SER A 208 28.09 8.14 -17.39
N GLU A 209 26.83 7.68 -17.55
CA GLU A 209 25.70 8.54 -17.97
C GLU A 209 24.85 9.06 -16.79
N ALA A 210 25.08 8.57 -15.57
CA ALA A 210 24.35 8.99 -14.38
C ALA A 210 24.61 10.46 -14.02
N ASP A 211 25.84 10.96 -14.21
CA ASP A 211 26.18 12.36 -13.92
C ASP A 211 25.57 13.34 -14.94
N MET A 212 25.49 12.95 -16.22
CA MET A 212 24.80 13.74 -17.25
C MET A 212 23.27 13.69 -17.09
N ALA A 213 22.72 12.56 -16.65
CA ALA A 213 21.30 12.43 -16.36
C ALA A 213 20.89 13.32 -15.17
N LEU A 214 21.75 13.44 -14.14
CA LEU A 214 21.50 14.32 -13.00
C LEU A 214 21.45 15.79 -13.43
N GLU A 215 22.40 16.25 -14.25
CA GLU A 215 22.49 17.63 -14.73
C GLU A 215 21.31 18.01 -15.66
N VAL A 216 20.85 17.07 -16.49
CA VAL A 216 19.66 17.24 -17.35
C VAL A 216 18.36 17.20 -16.53
N LEU A 217 18.28 16.36 -15.49
CA LEU A 217 17.14 16.30 -14.56
C LEU A 217 17.05 17.57 -13.69
N GLU A 218 18.18 18.18 -13.34
CA GLU A 218 18.23 19.48 -12.64
C GLU A 218 17.85 20.63 -13.55
N ALA A 219 18.29 20.63 -14.81
CA ALA A 219 17.93 21.67 -15.79
C ALA A 219 16.44 21.67 -16.19
N GLN A 220 15.71 20.58 -15.93
CA GLN A 220 14.27 20.44 -16.17
C GLN A 220 13.45 20.36 -14.87
N ALA A 221 14.07 20.50 -13.71
CA ALA A 221 13.39 20.40 -12.43
C ALA A 221 12.43 21.58 -12.24
N THR A 222 11.13 21.34 -12.35
CA THR A 222 10.11 22.30 -11.88
C THR A 222 10.24 22.43 -10.36
N VAL A 223 9.82 23.58 -9.81
CA VAL A 223 9.73 23.76 -8.34
C VAL A 223 8.98 22.60 -7.67
N GLY A 224 7.93 22.08 -8.31
CA GLY A 224 7.20 20.90 -7.83
C GLY A 224 8.04 19.65 -7.69
N SER A 225 8.88 19.37 -8.69
CA SER A 225 9.76 18.20 -8.66
C SER A 225 10.82 18.25 -7.55
N GLN A 226 11.07 19.43 -6.97
CA GLN A 226 12.04 19.63 -5.89
C GLN A 226 11.44 19.36 -4.51
N LEU A 227 10.11 19.44 -4.35
CA LEU A 227 9.45 19.26 -3.06
C LEU A 227 9.79 17.91 -2.39
N ASN A 228 9.99 16.84 -3.17
CA ASN A 228 10.36 15.49 -2.69
C ASN A 228 11.85 15.32 -2.36
N ARG A 229 12.66 16.36 -2.57
CA ARG A 229 14.11 16.33 -2.35
C ARG A 229 14.52 17.13 -1.11
N LEU A 230 13.55 17.68 -0.38
CA LEU A 230 13.76 18.51 0.80
C LEU A 230 13.95 17.61 2.03
N HIS A 231 15.20 17.40 2.42
CA HIS A 231 15.58 16.60 3.57
C HIS A 231 16.54 17.38 4.48
N ALA A 232 16.41 17.18 5.79
CA ALA A 232 17.37 17.71 6.75
C ALA A 232 18.76 17.06 6.55
N ASP A 233 19.82 17.87 6.65
CA ASP A 233 21.18 17.36 6.70
C ASP A 233 21.42 16.66 8.04
N ARG A 234 21.42 15.33 8.02
CA ARG A 234 21.66 14.48 9.19
C ARG A 234 23.08 14.61 9.76
N GLN A 235 24.00 15.25 9.05
CA GLN A 235 25.34 15.57 9.53
C GLN A 235 25.42 16.93 10.24
N ALA A 236 24.30 17.66 10.33
CA ALA A 236 24.25 18.89 11.12
C ALA A 236 24.66 18.62 12.58
N PRO A 237 25.45 19.51 13.21
CA PRO A 237 26.03 19.25 14.54
C PRO A 237 25.02 18.87 15.62
N ALA A 238 23.81 19.46 15.60
CA ALA A 238 22.74 19.15 16.55
C ALA A 238 22.22 17.72 16.38
N LEU A 239 22.00 17.28 15.14
CA LEU A 239 21.56 15.92 14.81
C LEU A 239 22.64 14.89 15.13
N VAL A 240 23.91 15.16 14.79
CA VAL A 240 25.02 14.26 15.17
C VAL A 240 25.14 14.12 16.69
N ALA A 241 24.96 15.21 17.45
CA ALA A 241 24.96 15.15 18.91
C ALA A 241 23.77 14.36 19.47
N ALA A 242 22.58 14.50 18.88
CA ALA A 242 21.40 13.71 19.25
C ALA A 242 21.55 12.23 18.90
N ALA A 243 22.12 11.92 17.74
CA ALA A 243 22.45 10.56 17.31
C ALA A 243 23.40 9.87 18.30
N GLY A 244 24.43 10.57 18.80
CA GLY A 244 25.33 10.04 19.83
C GLY A 244 24.58 9.64 21.11
N ARG A 245 23.67 10.49 21.60
CA ARG A 245 22.83 10.18 22.78
C ARG A 245 21.87 9.02 22.52
N TRP A 246 21.31 8.93 21.31
CA TRP A 246 20.49 7.80 20.89
C TRP A 246 21.29 6.50 20.87
N ASN A 247 22.51 6.52 20.30
CA ASN A 247 23.37 5.34 20.24
C ASN A 247 23.68 4.84 21.66
N GLU A 248 24.10 5.73 22.58
CA GLU A 248 24.31 5.40 23.99
C GLU A 248 23.08 4.76 24.65
N CYS A 249 21.88 5.26 24.32
CA CYS A 249 20.61 4.71 24.81
C CYS A 249 20.29 3.32 24.25
N MET A 250 20.71 3.03 23.01
CA MET A 250 20.50 1.76 22.32
C MET A 250 21.54 0.67 22.64
N GLN A 251 22.74 1.04 23.09
CA GLN A 251 23.81 0.11 23.47
C GLN A 251 23.36 -1.05 24.38
N PRO A 252 22.49 -0.87 25.40
CA PRO A 252 22.06 -1.96 26.29
C PRO A 252 21.33 -3.11 25.59
N LEU A 253 20.78 -2.89 24.38
CA LEU A 253 20.13 -3.94 23.60
C LEU A 253 21.12 -4.94 22.97
N GLY A 254 22.42 -4.60 22.92
CA GLY A 254 23.46 -5.50 22.45
C GLY A 254 23.37 -5.83 20.95
N ILE A 255 22.81 -4.92 20.14
CA ILE A 255 22.71 -5.06 18.67
C ILE A 255 24.15 -5.04 18.09
N PRO A 256 24.64 -6.13 17.46
CA PRO A 256 26.04 -6.25 17.05
C PRO A 256 26.51 -5.19 16.04
N ASP A 257 25.63 -4.75 15.16
CA ASP A 257 25.84 -3.82 14.06
C ASP A 257 25.04 -2.51 14.27
N LEU A 258 24.93 -2.07 15.55
CA LEU A 258 24.26 -0.83 15.91
C LEU A 258 24.92 0.37 15.21
N PRO A 259 24.19 1.13 14.36
CA PRO A 259 24.75 2.27 13.65
C PRO A 259 25.00 3.48 14.58
N ASP A 260 25.78 4.45 14.11
CA ASP A 260 26.07 5.69 14.85
C ASP A 260 24.87 6.65 14.93
N GLN A 261 23.86 6.45 14.08
CA GLN A 261 22.66 7.28 14.02
C GLN A 261 21.40 6.41 13.84
N PRO A 262 20.22 6.90 14.25
CA PRO A 262 18.98 6.12 14.11
C PRO A 262 18.75 5.72 12.65
N TRP A 263 18.44 4.45 12.39
CA TRP A 263 18.12 4.04 11.02
C TRP A 263 16.83 4.70 10.53
N ASP A 264 16.68 4.74 9.20
CA ASP A 264 15.44 5.11 8.57
C ASP A 264 14.40 4.01 8.81
N VAL A 265 13.24 4.39 9.32
CA VAL A 265 12.14 3.46 9.57
C VAL A 265 11.29 3.24 8.32
N THR A 266 11.44 4.03 7.25
CA THR A 266 10.63 3.90 6.02
C THR A 266 10.87 2.58 5.28
N SER A 267 12.05 1.98 5.43
CA SER A 267 12.44 0.75 4.75
C SER A 267 12.95 -0.30 5.74
N VAL A 268 12.44 -1.52 5.62
CA VAL A 268 12.96 -2.67 6.39
C VAL A 268 14.42 -2.96 6.08
N HIS A 269 14.92 -2.54 4.91
CA HIS A 269 16.32 -2.70 4.52
C HIS A 269 17.26 -1.71 5.21
N ALA A 270 16.74 -0.68 5.86
CA ALA A 270 17.54 0.28 6.63
C ALA A 270 17.78 -0.18 8.08
N LEU A 271 17.05 -1.21 8.55
CA LEU A 271 17.33 -1.86 9.83
C LEU A 271 18.76 -2.45 9.83
N PRO A 272 19.43 -2.53 10.98
CA PRO A 272 20.65 -3.34 11.12
C PRO A 272 20.44 -4.77 10.60
N GLU A 273 21.43 -5.32 9.90
CA GLU A 273 21.40 -6.67 9.30
C GLU A 273 21.08 -7.72 10.37
N SER A 274 21.64 -7.59 11.57
CA SER A 274 21.35 -8.52 12.68
C SER A 274 19.88 -8.53 13.11
N LEU A 275 19.17 -7.41 12.95
CA LEU A 275 17.73 -7.31 13.23
C LEU A 275 16.89 -7.81 12.04
N GLN A 276 17.35 -7.54 10.81
CA GLN A 276 16.71 -8.08 9.60
C GLN A 276 16.71 -9.61 9.62
N GLU A 277 17.87 -10.25 9.84
CA GLU A 277 17.97 -11.71 9.93
C GLU A 277 17.11 -12.31 11.07
N ARG A 278 16.84 -11.51 12.10
CA ARG A 278 16.09 -11.95 13.29
C ARG A 278 14.58 -11.93 13.07
N TRP A 279 14.05 -10.99 12.29
CA TRP A 279 12.60 -10.77 12.18
C TRP A 279 12.06 -10.85 10.75
N VAL A 280 12.88 -10.55 9.75
CA VAL A 280 12.49 -10.51 8.34
C VAL A 280 12.88 -11.83 7.70
N SER A 281 11.90 -12.72 7.51
CA SER A 281 12.10 -13.89 6.66
C SER A 281 12.05 -13.46 5.20
N PHE A 282 13.13 -13.74 4.45
CA PHE A 282 13.20 -13.51 3.00
C PHE A 282 12.16 -14.29 2.18
N ASP A 283 11.41 -15.23 2.78
CA ASP A 283 10.47 -16.13 2.09
C ASP A 283 9.02 -15.63 2.04
N ASP A 284 8.68 -14.51 2.69
CA ASP A 284 7.32 -13.96 2.67
C ASP A 284 7.24 -12.66 1.83
N SER A 285 7.27 -12.86 0.51
CA SER A 285 7.03 -11.79 -0.47
C SER A 285 5.57 -11.30 -0.49
N SER A 286 4.67 -11.92 0.28
CA SER A 286 3.29 -11.48 0.45
C SER A 286 3.17 -10.50 1.63
N SER A 287 3.60 -9.26 1.39
CA SER A 287 3.44 -8.11 2.28
C SER A 287 4.27 -8.16 3.57
N PRO A 288 5.22 -7.22 3.78
CA PRO A 288 5.94 -7.06 5.05
C PRO A 288 5.03 -6.75 6.26
N ASN A 289 3.70 -6.68 6.07
CA ASN A 289 2.68 -6.45 7.07
C ASN A 289 1.67 -7.61 7.25
N ALA A 290 1.89 -8.77 6.62
CA ALA A 290 0.92 -9.88 6.69
C ALA A 290 0.89 -10.54 8.09
N ASP A 291 2.04 -10.62 8.76
CA ASP A 291 2.14 -11.19 10.10
C ASP A 291 2.25 -10.10 11.19
N ALA A 292 1.74 -10.40 12.39
CA ALA A 292 1.92 -9.53 13.56
C ALA A 292 3.39 -9.50 13.99
N ALA A 293 3.85 -8.32 14.46
CA ALA A 293 5.20 -8.15 15.00
C ALA A 293 5.44 -9.09 16.19
N SER A 294 6.64 -9.66 16.27
CA SER A 294 7.01 -10.52 17.40
C SER A 294 7.14 -9.70 18.68
N ALA A 295 6.97 -10.33 19.85
CA ALA A 295 7.14 -9.65 21.14
C ALA A 295 8.54 -9.04 21.31
N ASP A 296 9.55 -9.67 20.69
CA ASP A 296 10.93 -9.18 20.67
C ASP A 296 11.10 -7.96 19.75
N GLU A 297 10.50 -7.99 18.56
CA GLU A 297 10.46 -6.84 17.63
C GLU A 297 9.80 -5.63 18.30
N ILE A 298 8.66 -5.83 18.96
CA ILE A 298 7.95 -4.77 19.69
C ILE A 298 8.82 -4.21 20.81
N ALA A 299 9.49 -5.06 21.60
CA ALA A 299 10.34 -4.61 22.69
C ALA A 299 11.50 -3.72 22.21
N VAL A 300 12.18 -4.12 21.12
CA VAL A 300 13.26 -3.32 20.54
C VAL A 300 12.73 -2.03 19.90
N ALA A 301 11.60 -2.09 19.19
CA ALA A 301 10.99 -0.91 18.58
C ALA A 301 10.55 0.13 19.63
N VAL A 302 9.94 -0.31 20.73
CA VAL A 302 9.54 0.58 21.83
C VAL A 302 10.76 1.24 22.45
N HIS A 303 11.83 0.48 22.70
CA HIS A 303 13.07 1.02 23.24
C HIS A 303 13.73 2.03 22.28
N ASP A 304 13.77 1.74 20.97
CA ASP A 304 14.25 2.69 19.95
C ASP A 304 13.41 3.97 19.94
N ALA A 305 12.08 3.86 19.90
CA ALA A 305 11.20 5.02 19.90
C ALA A 305 11.40 5.91 21.14
N GLN A 306 11.56 5.30 22.33
CA GLN A 306 11.89 6.03 23.55
C GLN A 306 13.27 6.69 23.45
N CYS A 307 14.29 6.00 22.93
CA CYS A 307 15.63 6.55 22.75
C CYS A 307 15.65 7.73 21.77
N ARG A 308 14.88 7.66 20.67
CA ARG A 308 14.77 8.76 19.69
C ARG A 308 14.12 10.01 20.30
N GLU A 309 13.15 9.82 21.18
CA GLU A 309 12.53 10.93 21.90
C GLU A 309 13.46 11.48 22.99
N SER A 310 14.00 10.63 23.87
CA SER A 310 14.83 11.07 25.01
C SER A 310 16.19 11.63 24.60
N SER A 311 16.72 11.23 23.45
CA SER A 311 17.95 11.80 22.88
C SER A 311 17.72 13.18 22.27
N GLY A 312 16.48 13.57 22.01
CA GLY A 312 16.13 14.77 21.26
C GLY A 312 16.26 14.61 19.73
N TRP A 313 16.56 13.41 19.22
CA TRP A 313 16.70 13.18 17.79
C TRP A 313 15.43 13.58 17.01
N ASN A 314 14.27 13.16 17.47
CA ASN A 314 13.00 13.49 16.81
C ASN A 314 12.71 15.00 16.80
N GLU A 315 13.08 15.70 17.87
CA GLU A 315 12.89 17.15 17.96
C GLU A 315 13.79 17.90 16.97
N GLU A 316 15.08 17.60 16.99
CA GLU A 316 16.06 18.24 16.11
C GLU A 316 15.79 17.94 14.64
N LEU A 317 15.39 16.70 14.32
CA LEU A 317 15.07 16.31 12.95
C LEU A 317 13.82 17.04 12.45
N TYR A 318 12.76 17.06 13.26
CA TYR A 318 11.51 17.73 12.90
C TYR A 318 11.72 19.23 12.68
N GLU A 319 12.45 19.91 13.57
CA GLU A 319 12.71 21.35 13.43
C GLU A 319 13.59 21.66 12.20
N ALA A 320 14.58 20.81 11.89
CA ALA A 320 15.40 20.97 10.70
C ALA A 320 14.60 20.76 9.40
N GLU A 321 13.76 19.72 9.34
CA GLU A 321 12.89 19.46 8.19
C GLU A 321 11.84 20.55 8.01
N TRP A 322 11.26 21.02 9.11
CA TRP A 322 10.31 22.14 9.08
C TRP A 322 10.96 23.38 8.48
N ALA A 323 12.13 23.79 8.97
CA ALA A 323 12.79 25.02 8.54
C ALA A 323 13.07 25.03 7.03
N ILE A 324 13.63 23.92 6.51
CA ILE A 324 13.94 23.79 5.07
C ILE A 324 12.66 23.86 4.23
N ARG A 325 11.61 23.15 4.65
CA ARG A 325 10.34 23.10 3.91
C ARG A 325 9.57 24.42 4.00
N GLU A 326 9.63 25.11 5.14
CA GLU A 326 9.00 26.42 5.34
C GLU A 326 9.66 27.50 4.47
N GLU A 327 10.99 27.52 4.45
CA GLU A 327 11.77 28.41 3.60
C GLU A 327 11.43 28.18 2.12
N PHE A 328 11.42 26.92 1.68
CA PHE A 328 11.09 26.54 0.30
C PHE A 328 9.67 26.96 -0.10
N VAL A 329 8.65 26.60 0.70
CA VAL A 329 7.25 26.94 0.41
C VAL A 329 7.04 28.45 0.41
N THR A 330 7.71 29.17 1.31
CA THR A 330 7.63 30.63 1.37
C THR A 330 8.25 31.29 0.15
N ALA A 331 9.42 30.80 -0.29
CA ALA A 331 10.14 31.32 -1.45
C ALA A 331 9.42 31.04 -2.78
N HIS A 332 8.72 29.91 -2.89
CA HIS A 332 8.14 29.43 -4.16
C HIS A 332 6.61 29.40 -4.18
N ARG A 333 5.95 30.08 -3.24
CA ARG A 333 4.49 30.07 -3.07
C ARG A 333 3.70 30.30 -4.36
N GLU A 334 4.10 31.30 -5.16
CA GLU A 334 3.40 31.62 -6.42
C GLU A 334 3.55 30.51 -7.47
N GLU A 335 4.73 29.89 -7.55
CA GLU A 335 5.02 28.81 -8.48
C GLU A 335 4.29 27.51 -8.10
N LEU A 336 4.16 27.26 -6.79
CA LEU A 336 3.45 26.12 -6.22
C LEU A 336 1.93 26.19 -6.40
N ARG A 337 1.36 27.39 -6.58
CA ARG A 337 -0.09 27.59 -6.76
C ARG A 337 -0.65 26.81 -7.94
N SER A 338 0.08 26.76 -9.06
CA SER A 338 -0.35 26.02 -10.25
C SER A 338 -0.48 24.51 -10.01
N GLN A 339 0.40 23.95 -9.17
CA GLN A 339 0.34 22.54 -8.79
C GLN A 339 -0.82 22.28 -7.85
N PHE A 340 -1.02 23.18 -6.90
CA PHE A 340 -2.13 23.13 -5.97
C PHE A 340 -3.48 23.14 -6.71
N ASP A 341 -3.67 24.08 -7.64
CA ASP A 341 -4.90 24.18 -8.45
C ASP A 341 -5.14 22.88 -9.25
N GLY A 342 -4.09 22.33 -9.88
CA GLY A 342 -4.19 21.07 -10.61
C GLY A 342 -4.55 19.86 -9.74
N ARG A 343 -4.08 19.83 -8.49
CA ARG A 343 -4.45 18.79 -7.51
C ARG A 343 -5.89 18.92 -7.04
N ALA A 344 -6.36 20.14 -6.80
CA ALA A 344 -7.75 20.41 -6.46
C ALA A 344 -8.70 19.97 -7.59
N GLU A 345 -8.35 20.24 -8.84
CA GLU A 345 -9.12 19.78 -10.00
C GLU A 345 -9.17 18.25 -10.10
N LYS A 346 -8.04 17.56 -9.92
CA LYS A 346 -7.97 16.10 -9.90
C LYS A 346 -8.80 15.48 -8.79
N ALA A 347 -8.71 16.02 -7.57
CA ALA A 347 -9.52 15.55 -6.45
C ALA A 347 -11.02 15.74 -6.72
N ALA A 348 -11.43 16.90 -7.24
CA ALA A 348 -12.82 17.15 -7.62
C ALA A 348 -13.30 16.18 -8.71
N ARG A 349 -12.45 15.88 -9.70
CA ARG A 349 -12.72 14.89 -10.75
C ARG A 349 -12.87 13.48 -10.18
N ALA A 350 -12.00 13.07 -9.27
CA ALA A 350 -12.07 11.77 -8.61
C ALA A 350 -13.39 11.63 -7.83
N LEU A 351 -13.77 12.65 -7.05
CA LEU A 351 -15.02 12.68 -6.30
C LEU A 351 -16.24 12.57 -7.22
N GLN A 352 -16.23 13.28 -8.36
CA GLN A 352 -17.30 13.17 -9.36
C GLN A 352 -17.43 11.73 -9.87
N ILE A 353 -16.33 11.10 -10.26
CA ILE A 353 -16.33 9.72 -10.78
C ILE A 353 -16.83 8.77 -9.70
N LEU A 354 -16.32 8.84 -8.47
CA LEU A 354 -16.77 8.01 -7.37
C LEU A 354 -18.28 8.13 -7.14
N ALA A 355 -18.83 9.35 -7.21
CA ALA A 355 -20.26 9.62 -7.09
C ALA A 355 -21.10 9.03 -8.25
N GLU A 356 -20.60 9.04 -9.49
CA GLU A 356 -21.24 8.41 -10.65
C GLU A 356 -21.45 6.90 -10.44
N TYR A 357 -20.55 6.26 -9.68
CA TYR A 357 -20.58 4.84 -9.34
C TYR A 357 -21.21 4.54 -7.98
N GLY A 358 -21.81 5.54 -7.32
CA GLY A 358 -22.60 5.36 -6.10
C GLY A 358 -21.84 5.48 -4.78
N TYR A 359 -20.56 5.88 -4.80
CA TYR A 359 -19.79 6.22 -3.60
C TYR A 359 -20.04 7.69 -3.25
N LYS A 360 -20.61 7.99 -2.07
CA LYS A 360 -21.02 9.34 -1.67
C LYS A 360 -20.66 9.65 -0.23
#